data_AF-A0A7S1SW74-F1
#
_entry.id   AF-A0A7S1SW74-F1
#
_cell.length_a   1.000
_cell.length_b   1.000
_cell.length_c   1.000
_cell.angle_alpha   90.00
_cell.angle_beta   90.00
_cell.angle_gamma   90.00
#
_symmetry.space_group_name_H-M   'P 1'
#
loop_
_entity.id
_entity.type
_entity.pdbx_description
1 polymer ?
#
loop_
_entity_poly.entity_id
_entity_poly.type
_entity_poly.pdbx_seq_one_letter_code
_entity_poly.pdbx_strand_id
1 'polypeptide(L)'
;MPAKKKGTKKEAKPKIKETEDERQTRIEMELLAAEENNRKMEETARLGLRERQLREERYAKINAIKIHNQWRKIMRMAKVEELRKEIEILSQNHEREVDRKDAIIQMLDRDLEDAEEQYQLALRGHMQVVESLLDLQYMRMKALQEEFNANLKALEEEFETERTEIENAHSRQKKDMHDMMAAMEQEFADAENEAKHEFESIREEIKNRNSEEYNVLKIQLEGTIEELERHFEQAHQAYLSSTEMRTAAFRQLTKNDAASARIIEKRMRKLIRLQDSLAHWRTKIATNSKDWEERNRALRNEKDIMSRHYQALKATMDRFRAAQADRLKTLSISSGNAEKELSSKKALAENILKLAELCRKMETEQEKVLPFKAITAVPVEEKGEEEEADPNTSTLTKKPTLSSYGVDDSGKVIEEWDYLNKFFKRFNKVQIDEMAIAKEKERLEKENADLRAILKQYLDGVSVNEDVINNPTNPLVIVNQRLQHTLKARNRQKGMAATQQPAGQLVEVNAGQGQM
;
A
#
# COMPACT_ATOMS: atom_id res chain seq x y z
N MET A 1 -21.13 123.83 4.18
CA MET A 1 -20.66 125.23 4.27
C MET A 1 -20.83 125.92 2.92
N PRO A 2 -21.27 127.19 2.88
CA PRO A 2 -22.00 127.77 1.74
C PRO A 2 -21.29 128.95 1.06
N ALA A 3 -21.63 129.27 -0.18
CA ALA A 3 -21.58 130.64 -0.76
C ALA A 3 -22.30 130.65 -2.13
N LYS A 4 -23.58 131.02 -2.21
CA LYS A 4 -24.08 132.36 -2.60
C LYS A 4 -23.34 133.00 -3.79
N LYS A 5 -24.04 133.13 -4.93
CA LYS A 5 -23.96 134.34 -5.79
C LYS A 5 -25.34 134.67 -6.38
N LYS A 6 -25.86 135.82 -5.95
CA LYS A 6 -27.01 136.58 -6.47
C LYS A 6 -26.78 136.88 -7.97
N GLY A 7 -27.76 136.94 -8.87
CA GLY A 7 -29.07 137.59 -8.75
C GLY A 7 -28.97 139.08 -9.07
N THR A 8 -29.03 139.46 -10.35
CA THR A 8 -29.16 140.85 -10.84
C THR A 8 -30.40 140.97 -11.73
N LYS A 9 -31.40 141.72 -11.26
CA LYS A 9 -32.59 142.15 -12.03
C LYS A 9 -32.22 143.27 -13.00
N LYS A 10 -32.80 143.30 -14.20
CA LYS A 10 -33.02 144.53 -14.98
C LYS A 10 -34.44 144.53 -15.54
N GLU A 11 -35.22 145.49 -15.07
CA GLU A 11 -36.58 145.81 -15.51
C GLU A 11 -36.58 146.70 -16.77
N ALA A 12 -37.62 146.46 -17.56
CA ALA A 12 -38.34 147.27 -18.55
C ALA A 12 -37.82 148.66 -18.97
N LYS A 13 -37.74 148.85 -20.30
CA LYS A 13 -37.92 150.13 -20.99
C LYS A 13 -39.20 150.09 -21.85
N PRO A 14 -39.90 151.21 -22.07
CA PRO A 14 -41.27 151.23 -22.56
C PRO A 14 -41.38 151.18 -24.10
N LYS A 15 -42.52 150.65 -24.55
CA LYS A 15 -42.99 150.49 -25.95
C LYS A 15 -43.35 151.83 -26.63
N ILE A 16 -43.63 151.73 -27.94
CA ILE A 16 -44.45 152.58 -28.87
C ILE A 16 -43.53 153.16 -29.97
N LYS A 17 -43.66 152.93 -31.29
CA LYS A 17 -44.72 152.44 -32.23
C LYS A 17 -44.02 151.72 -33.42
N GLU A 18 -44.65 150.69 -34.00
CA GLU A 18 -44.16 149.93 -35.17
C GLU A 18 -44.92 150.29 -36.46
N THR A 19 -44.26 150.04 -37.60
CA THR A 19 -44.84 149.87 -38.96
C THR A 19 -44.70 148.41 -39.40
N GLU A 20 -45.71 147.86 -40.09
CA GLU A 20 -46.00 146.41 -40.20
C GLU A 20 -44.99 145.54 -40.98
N ASP A 21 -44.12 146.11 -41.82
CA ASP A 21 -43.26 145.33 -42.73
C ASP A 21 -41.95 144.79 -42.10
N GLU A 22 -41.50 145.33 -40.96
CA GLU A 22 -40.28 144.87 -40.27
C GLU A 22 -40.53 143.70 -39.29
N ARG A 23 -41.80 143.36 -39.02
CA ARG A 23 -42.17 142.22 -38.17
C ARG A 23 -42.03 140.88 -38.89
N GLN A 24 -42.34 140.81 -40.17
CA GLN A 24 -42.42 139.52 -40.89
C GLN A 24 -41.04 138.90 -41.13
N THR A 25 -40.04 139.70 -41.51
CA THR A 25 -38.66 139.22 -41.76
C THR A 25 -37.94 138.77 -40.49
N ARG A 26 -38.26 139.37 -39.34
CA ARG A 26 -37.69 138.98 -38.05
C ARG A 26 -38.29 137.67 -37.54
N ILE A 27 -39.58 137.44 -37.78
CA ILE A 27 -40.28 136.19 -37.45
C ILE A 27 -39.73 135.03 -38.29
N GLU A 28 -39.46 135.22 -39.58
CA GLU A 28 -38.85 134.19 -40.44
C GLU A 28 -37.40 133.87 -40.02
N MET A 29 -36.62 134.88 -39.66
CA MET A 29 -35.24 134.69 -39.19
C MET A 29 -35.18 134.02 -37.80
N GLU A 30 -36.12 134.33 -36.90
CA GLU A 30 -36.27 133.62 -35.61
C GLU A 30 -36.76 132.19 -35.80
N LEU A 31 -37.63 131.90 -36.77
CA LEU A 31 -38.07 130.54 -37.10
C LEU A 31 -36.93 129.69 -37.64
N LEU A 32 -36.12 130.21 -38.57
CA LEU A 32 -34.95 129.49 -39.10
C LEU A 32 -33.87 129.30 -38.02
N ALA A 33 -33.63 130.30 -37.17
CA ALA A 33 -32.70 130.16 -36.05
C ALA A 33 -33.21 129.18 -34.99
N ALA A 34 -34.52 129.12 -34.74
CA ALA A 34 -35.16 128.14 -33.86
C ALA A 34 -35.10 126.72 -34.44
N GLU A 35 -35.29 126.55 -35.75
CA GLU A 35 -35.11 125.26 -36.44
C GLU A 35 -33.66 124.80 -36.45
N GLU A 36 -32.70 125.70 -36.68
CA GLU A 36 -31.27 125.37 -36.63
C GLU A 36 -30.80 125.05 -35.21
N ASN A 37 -31.35 125.74 -34.20
CA ASN A 37 -31.09 125.46 -32.79
C ASN A 37 -31.77 124.15 -32.33
N ASN A 38 -32.97 123.85 -32.81
CA ASN A 38 -33.63 122.55 -32.60
C ASN A 38 -32.84 121.42 -33.27
N ARG A 39 -32.33 121.60 -34.50
CA ARG A 39 -31.43 120.64 -35.14
C ARG A 39 -30.13 120.43 -34.35
N LYS A 40 -29.51 121.49 -33.85
CA LYS A 40 -28.32 121.38 -32.98
C LYS A 40 -28.64 120.67 -31.66
N MET A 41 -29.80 120.90 -31.07
CA MET A 41 -30.27 120.18 -29.89
C MET A 41 -30.56 118.70 -30.18
N GLU A 42 -31.13 118.38 -31.34
CA GLU A 42 -31.35 117.01 -31.78
C GLU A 42 -30.03 116.28 -32.09
N GLU A 43 -29.07 116.95 -32.73
CA GLU A 43 -27.74 116.41 -33.01
C GLU A 43 -26.93 116.18 -31.73
N THR A 44 -26.96 117.12 -30.78
CA THR A 44 -26.32 116.95 -29.47
C THR A 44 -27.00 115.87 -28.63
N ALA A 45 -28.33 115.74 -28.69
CA ALA A 45 -29.05 114.63 -28.08
C ALA A 45 -28.70 113.28 -28.72
N ARG A 46 -28.57 113.23 -30.05
CA ARG A 46 -28.19 112.03 -30.82
C ARG A 46 -26.74 111.63 -30.55
N LEU A 47 -25.82 112.59 -30.47
CA LEU A 47 -24.43 112.37 -30.05
C LEU A 47 -24.37 111.88 -28.60
N GLY A 48 -25.14 112.47 -27.69
CA GLY A 48 -25.25 112.02 -26.31
C GLY A 48 -25.79 110.60 -26.17
N LEU A 49 -26.77 110.21 -27.01
CA LEU A 49 -27.29 108.85 -27.07
C LEU A 49 -26.23 107.87 -27.61
N ARG A 50 -25.50 108.26 -28.67
CA ARG A 50 -24.40 107.46 -29.23
C ARG A 50 -23.23 107.30 -28.25
N GLU A 51 -22.91 108.32 -27.48
CA GLU A 51 -21.92 108.22 -26.38
C GLU A 51 -22.40 107.34 -25.23
N ARG A 52 -23.70 107.32 -24.92
CA ARG A 52 -24.27 106.36 -23.95
C ARG A 52 -24.19 104.94 -24.50
N GLN A 53 -24.57 104.71 -25.75
CA GLN A 53 -24.45 103.41 -26.43
C GLN A 53 -22.99 102.91 -26.44
N LEU A 54 -22.03 103.75 -26.83
CA LEU A 54 -20.61 103.37 -26.83
C LEU A 54 -20.08 103.10 -25.41
N ARG A 55 -20.57 103.83 -24.40
CA ARG A 55 -20.25 103.54 -23.00
C ARG A 55 -20.86 102.22 -22.55
N GLU A 56 -22.11 101.95 -22.88
CA GLU A 56 -22.78 100.68 -22.59
C GLU A 56 -22.10 99.51 -23.31
N GLU A 57 -21.69 99.65 -24.58
CA GLU A 57 -20.91 98.63 -25.29
C GLU A 57 -19.55 98.37 -24.65
N ARG A 58 -18.85 99.43 -24.24
CA ARG A 58 -17.57 99.30 -23.51
C ARG A 58 -17.79 98.62 -22.16
N TYR A 59 -18.81 99.01 -21.41
CA TYR A 59 -19.17 98.36 -20.15
C TYR A 59 -19.61 96.92 -20.38
N ALA A 60 -20.34 96.61 -21.44
CA ALA A 60 -20.74 95.25 -21.80
C ALA A 60 -19.52 94.38 -22.12
N LYS A 61 -18.55 94.88 -22.90
CA LYS A 61 -17.29 94.17 -23.18
C LYS A 61 -16.46 93.95 -21.91
N ILE A 62 -16.30 94.98 -21.08
CA ILE A 62 -15.55 94.88 -19.82
C ILE A 62 -16.26 93.94 -18.85
N ASN A 63 -17.59 94.02 -18.74
CA ASN A 63 -18.39 93.15 -17.90
C ASN A 63 -18.36 91.71 -18.41
N ALA A 64 -18.41 91.46 -19.72
CA ALA A 64 -18.26 90.13 -20.29
C ALA A 64 -16.90 89.52 -19.94
N ILE A 65 -15.79 90.27 -20.02
CA ILE A 65 -14.46 89.80 -19.61
C ILE A 65 -14.42 89.52 -18.10
N LYS A 66 -15.00 90.40 -17.27
CA LYS A 66 -15.08 90.20 -15.81
C LYS A 66 -15.89 88.95 -15.46
N ILE A 67 -17.04 88.76 -16.11
CA ILE A 67 -17.91 87.59 -15.97
C ILE A 67 -17.16 86.34 -16.42
N HIS A 68 -16.49 86.34 -17.58
CA HIS A 68 -15.68 85.20 -18.03
C HIS A 68 -14.52 84.88 -17.08
N ASN A 69 -13.87 85.90 -16.49
CA ASN A 69 -12.82 85.71 -15.50
C ASN A 69 -13.37 85.09 -14.20
N GLN A 70 -14.53 85.56 -13.75
CA GLN A 70 -15.21 84.99 -12.59
C GLN A 70 -15.67 83.56 -12.88
N TRP A 71 -16.27 83.28 -14.03
CA TRP A 71 -16.63 81.91 -14.45
C TRP A 71 -15.42 81.00 -14.56
N ARG A 72 -14.30 81.45 -15.13
CA ARG A 72 -13.06 80.65 -15.15
C ARG A 72 -12.51 80.38 -13.75
N LYS A 73 -12.69 81.30 -12.80
CA LYS A 73 -12.33 81.05 -11.40
C LYS A 73 -13.26 80.00 -10.78
N ILE A 74 -14.57 80.15 -10.96
CA ILE A 74 -15.58 79.21 -10.46
C ILE A 74 -15.37 77.81 -11.06
N MET A 75 -15.22 77.69 -12.38
CA MET A 75 -15.00 76.41 -13.07
C MET A 75 -13.69 75.75 -12.66
N ARG A 76 -12.61 76.53 -12.43
CA ARG A 76 -11.36 75.97 -11.90
C ARG A 76 -11.53 75.47 -10.47
N MET A 77 -12.21 76.20 -9.60
CA MET A 77 -12.50 75.74 -8.25
C MET A 77 -13.33 74.45 -8.28
N ALA A 78 -14.39 74.42 -9.09
CA ALA A 78 -15.23 73.23 -9.25
C ALA A 78 -14.42 72.02 -9.78
N LYS A 79 -13.57 72.21 -10.80
CA LYS A 79 -12.73 71.12 -11.32
C LYS A 79 -11.66 70.67 -10.33
N VAL A 80 -11.09 71.58 -9.54
CA VAL A 80 -10.16 71.22 -8.46
C VAL A 80 -10.86 70.41 -7.37
N GLU A 81 -12.09 70.77 -7.00
CA GLU A 81 -12.89 69.99 -6.05
C GLU A 81 -13.27 68.61 -6.59
N GLU A 82 -13.66 68.52 -7.87
CA GLU A 82 -13.93 67.25 -8.56
C GLU A 82 -12.69 66.35 -8.58
N LEU A 83 -11.53 66.88 -9.01
CA LEU A 83 -10.27 66.13 -9.04
C LEU A 83 -9.82 65.68 -7.65
N ARG A 84 -10.05 66.48 -6.60
CA ARG A 84 -9.75 66.07 -5.22
C ARG A 84 -10.60 64.89 -4.79
N LYS A 85 -11.90 64.90 -5.13
CA LYS A 85 -12.79 63.77 -4.85
C LYS A 85 -12.38 62.53 -5.65
N GLU A 86 -12.00 62.69 -6.91
CA GLU A 86 -11.48 61.58 -7.72
C GLU A 86 -10.19 60.98 -7.13
N ILE A 87 -9.24 61.82 -6.67
CA ILE A 87 -8.02 61.36 -5.99
C ILE A 87 -8.35 60.61 -4.69
N GLU A 88 -9.32 61.10 -3.91
CA GLU A 88 -9.77 60.45 -2.67
C GLU A 88 -10.43 59.08 -2.95
N ILE A 89 -11.26 58.99 -3.98
CA ILE A 89 -11.84 57.71 -4.41
C ILE A 89 -10.74 56.76 -4.87
N LEU A 90 -9.77 57.26 -5.64
CA LEU A 90 -8.64 56.45 -6.11
C LEU A 90 -7.77 55.97 -4.95
N SER A 91 -7.49 56.81 -3.94
CA SER A 91 -6.71 56.43 -2.77
C SER A 91 -7.44 55.38 -1.93
N GLN A 92 -8.75 55.54 -1.71
CA GLN A 92 -9.57 54.53 -1.00
C GLN A 92 -9.62 53.21 -1.75
N ASN A 93 -9.71 53.23 -3.08
CA ASN A 93 -9.66 52.01 -3.89
C ASN A 93 -8.28 51.35 -3.78
N HIS A 94 -7.21 52.12 -3.81
CA HIS A 94 -5.85 51.60 -3.66
C HIS A 94 -5.63 50.99 -2.27
N GLU A 95 -6.06 51.65 -1.19
CA GLU A 95 -6.01 51.10 0.17
C GLU A 95 -6.74 49.76 0.26
N ARG A 96 -7.95 49.67 -0.31
CA ARG A 96 -8.69 48.39 -0.37
C ARG A 96 -7.97 47.30 -1.17
N GLU A 97 -7.28 47.66 -2.23
CA GLU A 97 -6.47 46.71 -3.00
C GLU A 97 -5.24 46.24 -2.21
N VAL A 98 -4.61 47.14 -1.46
CA VAL A 98 -3.50 46.81 -0.56
C VAL A 98 -3.99 45.87 0.55
N ASP A 99 -5.07 46.20 1.23
CA ASP A 99 -5.65 45.34 2.29
C ASP A 99 -5.97 43.93 1.78
N ARG A 100 -6.53 43.82 0.56
CA ARG A 100 -6.78 42.51 -0.07
C ARG A 100 -5.51 41.75 -0.37
N LYS A 101 -4.48 42.44 -0.89
CA LYS A 101 -3.19 41.81 -1.18
C LYS A 101 -2.48 41.38 0.10
N ASP A 102 -2.52 42.19 1.15
CA ASP A 102 -1.95 41.85 2.45
C ASP A 102 -2.69 40.67 3.09
N ALA A 103 -4.01 40.59 2.95
CA ALA A 103 -4.77 39.41 3.38
C ALA A 103 -4.37 38.14 2.60
N ILE A 104 -4.18 38.25 1.29
CA ILE A 104 -3.68 37.13 0.46
C ILE A 104 -2.26 36.73 0.88
N ILE A 105 -1.36 37.68 1.14
CA ILE A 105 0.00 37.39 1.61
C ILE A 105 -0.05 36.66 2.96
N GLN A 106 -0.87 37.11 3.91
CA GLN A 106 -1.01 36.45 5.20
C GLN A 106 -1.58 35.03 5.08
N MET A 107 -2.52 34.80 4.16
CA MET A 107 -2.99 33.44 3.88
C MET A 107 -1.86 32.61 3.29
N LEU A 108 -1.14 33.11 2.29
CA LEU A 108 -0.01 32.40 1.66
C LEU A 108 1.15 32.12 2.62
N ASP A 109 1.42 33.01 3.57
CA ASP A 109 2.44 32.79 4.60
C ASP A 109 2.03 31.67 5.54
N ARG A 110 0.75 31.64 5.96
CA ARG A 110 0.22 30.46 6.65
C ARG A 110 0.41 29.26 5.75
N ASP A 111 -0.03 29.31 4.48
CA ASP A 111 0.05 28.24 3.48
C ASP A 111 1.44 27.61 3.26
N LEU A 112 2.48 28.35 3.63
CA LEU A 112 3.84 27.86 3.64
C LEU A 112 4.21 27.18 4.96
N GLU A 113 3.73 27.70 6.09
CA GLU A 113 3.93 27.13 7.42
C GLU A 113 3.30 25.73 7.56
N ASP A 114 2.01 25.49 7.28
CA ASP A 114 1.46 24.13 7.45
C ASP A 114 2.01 23.18 6.37
N ALA A 115 2.31 23.66 5.17
CA ALA A 115 3.03 22.86 4.19
C ALA A 115 4.39 22.40 4.74
N GLU A 116 5.17 23.31 5.34
CA GLU A 116 6.43 22.96 5.99
C GLU A 116 6.22 21.96 7.15
N GLU A 117 5.23 22.18 8.01
CA GLU A 117 4.90 21.25 9.09
C GLU A 117 4.53 19.85 8.56
N GLN A 118 3.72 19.78 7.51
CA GLN A 118 3.36 18.53 6.84
C GLN A 118 4.60 17.83 6.26
N TYR A 119 5.50 18.57 5.61
CA TYR A 119 6.77 18.02 5.13
C TYR A 119 7.62 17.47 6.28
N GLN A 120 7.73 18.20 7.39
CA GLN A 120 8.50 17.75 8.54
C GLN A 120 7.86 16.51 9.21
N LEU A 121 6.53 16.45 9.32
CA LEU A 121 5.80 15.28 9.83
C LEU A 121 6.01 14.06 8.92
N ALA A 122 5.87 14.23 7.61
CA ALA A 122 6.12 13.18 6.63
C ALA A 122 7.57 12.68 6.69
N LEU A 123 8.55 13.59 6.84
CA LEU A 123 9.95 13.24 7.00
C LEU A 123 10.19 12.44 8.28
N ARG A 124 9.63 12.87 9.42
CA ARG A 124 9.73 12.13 10.69
C ARG A 124 9.10 10.74 10.56
N GLY A 125 7.92 10.63 9.94
CA GLY A 125 7.28 9.34 9.68
C GLY A 125 8.12 8.43 8.78
N HIS A 126 8.68 8.97 7.70
CA HIS A 126 9.59 8.21 6.83
C HIS A 126 10.84 7.74 7.59
N MET A 127 11.45 8.59 8.42
CA MET A 127 12.61 8.21 9.23
C MET A 127 12.28 7.08 10.20
N GLN A 128 11.14 7.12 10.88
CA GLN A 128 10.69 6.03 11.76
C GLN A 128 10.50 4.71 11.00
N VAL A 129 9.94 4.77 9.79
CA VAL A 129 9.81 3.58 8.93
C VAL A 129 11.19 3.04 8.54
N VAL A 130 12.13 3.91 8.14
CA VAL A 130 13.50 3.52 7.83
C VAL A 130 14.22 2.91 9.04
N GLU A 131 14.07 3.49 10.23
CA GLU A 131 14.60 2.94 11.48
C GLU A 131 14.02 1.55 11.76
N SER A 132 12.71 1.37 11.64
CA SER A 132 12.07 0.06 11.82
C SER A 132 12.57 -0.99 10.80
N LEU A 133 12.84 -0.56 9.56
CA LEU A 133 13.41 -1.41 8.53
C LEU A 133 14.87 -1.77 8.86
N LEU A 134 15.66 -0.81 9.31
CA LEU A 134 17.04 -1.04 9.75
C LEU A 134 17.07 -2.05 10.90
N ASP A 135 16.23 -1.88 11.91
CA ASP A 135 16.12 -2.81 13.04
C ASP A 135 15.75 -4.22 12.59
N LEU A 136 14.80 -4.35 11.66
CA LEU A 136 14.45 -5.65 11.07
C LEU A 136 15.65 -6.28 10.35
N GLN A 137 16.40 -5.49 9.58
CA GLN A 137 17.61 -6.00 8.89
C GLN A 137 18.72 -6.34 9.88
N TYR A 138 18.90 -5.58 10.96
CA TYR A 138 19.86 -5.89 12.01
C TYR A 138 19.52 -7.20 12.72
N MET A 139 18.24 -7.41 13.07
CA MET A 139 17.79 -8.67 13.66
C MET A 139 17.99 -9.85 12.72
N ARG A 140 17.68 -9.69 11.43
CA ARG A 140 17.91 -10.72 10.42
C ARG A 140 19.40 -11.04 10.26
N MET A 141 20.26 -10.03 10.18
CA MET A 141 21.70 -10.20 10.05
C MET A 141 22.28 -10.88 11.29
N LYS A 142 21.83 -10.50 12.48
CA LYS A 142 22.24 -11.10 13.75
C LYS A 142 21.83 -12.57 13.81
N ALA A 143 20.59 -12.91 13.46
CA ALA A 143 20.14 -14.30 13.41
C ALA A 143 20.96 -15.14 12.41
N LEU A 144 21.23 -14.59 11.22
CA LEU A 144 22.07 -15.26 10.22
C LEU A 144 23.49 -15.49 10.73
N GLN A 145 24.07 -14.51 11.44
CA GLN A 145 25.39 -14.62 12.05
C GLN A 145 25.42 -15.66 13.17
N GLU A 146 24.37 -15.71 14.00
CA GLU A 146 24.23 -16.70 15.07
C GLU A 146 24.10 -18.12 14.50
N GLU A 147 23.26 -18.31 13.47
CA GLU A 147 23.14 -19.59 12.76
C GLU A 147 24.45 -20.01 12.09
N PHE A 148 25.13 -19.07 11.42
CA PHE A 148 26.42 -19.33 10.79
C PHE A 148 27.47 -19.75 11.83
N ASN A 149 27.58 -19.02 12.94
CA ASN A 149 28.51 -19.35 14.02
C ASN A 149 28.17 -20.69 14.69
N ALA A 150 26.87 -21.01 14.85
CA ALA A 150 26.44 -22.29 15.41
C ALA A 150 26.81 -23.45 14.47
N ASN A 151 26.55 -23.31 13.18
CA ASN A 151 26.92 -24.30 12.16
C ASN A 151 28.44 -24.47 12.07
N LEU A 152 29.20 -23.39 12.16
CA LEU A 152 30.65 -23.42 12.12
C LEU A 152 31.21 -24.17 13.35
N LYS A 153 30.68 -23.88 14.55
CA LYS A 153 31.07 -24.62 15.78
C LYS A 153 30.70 -26.10 15.70
N ALA A 154 29.50 -26.43 15.24
CA ALA A 154 29.08 -27.82 15.09
C ALA A 154 30.01 -28.56 14.12
N LEU A 155 30.38 -27.93 13.01
CA LEU A 155 31.30 -28.50 12.04
C LEU A 155 32.72 -28.65 12.61
N GLU A 156 33.22 -27.67 13.36
CA GLU A 156 34.50 -27.76 14.07
C GLU A 156 34.51 -28.91 15.08
N GLU A 157 33.43 -29.06 15.86
CA GLU A 157 33.27 -30.16 16.82
C GLU A 157 33.23 -31.51 16.12
N GLU A 158 32.47 -31.65 15.03
CA GLU A 158 32.44 -32.87 14.21
C GLU A 158 33.84 -33.24 13.70
N PHE A 159 34.57 -32.29 13.11
CA PHE A 159 35.93 -32.54 12.62
C PHE A 159 36.91 -32.90 13.74
N GLU A 160 36.82 -32.25 14.90
CA GLU A 160 37.69 -32.59 16.02
C GLU A 160 37.35 -33.98 16.59
N THR A 161 36.06 -34.36 16.66
CA THR A 161 35.67 -35.71 17.04
C THR A 161 36.20 -36.75 16.05
N GLU A 162 36.00 -36.57 14.75
CA GLU A 162 36.53 -37.46 13.72
C GLU A 162 38.05 -37.57 13.80
N ARG A 163 38.74 -36.43 13.97
CA ARG A 163 40.19 -36.40 14.16
C ARG A 163 40.61 -37.23 15.36
N THR A 164 39.99 -37.04 16.52
CA THR A 164 40.33 -37.80 17.73
C THR A 164 40.05 -39.29 17.56
N GLU A 165 38.99 -39.67 16.85
CA GLU A 165 38.70 -41.07 16.52
C GLU A 165 39.77 -41.69 15.63
N ILE A 166 40.20 -40.98 14.58
CA ILE A 166 41.27 -41.41 13.68
C ILE A 166 42.60 -41.54 14.44
N GLU A 167 42.98 -40.54 15.24
CA GLU A 167 44.21 -40.57 16.04
C GLU A 167 44.19 -41.74 17.04
N ASN A 168 43.06 -41.98 17.71
CA ASN A 168 42.89 -43.09 18.64
C ASN A 168 42.92 -44.45 17.93
N ALA A 169 42.27 -44.59 16.78
CA ALA A 169 42.28 -45.81 15.99
C ALA A 169 43.70 -46.14 15.49
N HIS A 170 44.41 -45.14 14.96
CA HIS A 170 45.79 -45.28 14.53
C HIS A 170 46.73 -45.63 15.70
N SER A 171 46.55 -45.00 16.86
CA SER A 171 47.31 -45.33 18.08
C SER A 171 47.10 -46.78 18.53
N ARG A 172 45.85 -47.27 18.50
CA ARG A 172 45.51 -48.68 18.80
C ARG A 172 46.17 -49.63 17.80
N GLN A 173 46.02 -49.38 16.50
CA GLN A 173 46.65 -50.21 15.47
C GLN A 173 48.17 -50.24 15.62
N LYS A 174 48.80 -49.09 15.89
CA LYS A 174 50.24 -49.01 16.14
C LYS A 174 50.66 -49.85 17.35
N LYS A 175 49.88 -49.81 18.42
CA LYS A 175 50.11 -50.63 19.62
C LYS A 175 49.96 -52.12 19.30
N ASP A 176 48.89 -52.52 18.62
CA ASP A 176 48.66 -53.92 18.24
C ASP A 176 49.81 -54.46 17.36
N MET A 177 50.35 -53.65 16.46
CA MET A 177 51.53 -54.00 15.66
C MET A 177 52.80 -54.12 16.51
N HIS A 178 53.00 -53.23 17.50
CA HIS A 178 54.13 -53.38 18.44
C HIS A 178 53.99 -54.63 19.30
N ASP A 179 52.79 -54.93 19.79
CA ASP A 179 52.52 -56.10 20.61
C ASP A 179 52.73 -57.40 19.80
N MET A 180 52.33 -57.41 18.51
CA MET A 180 52.60 -58.52 17.60
C MET A 180 54.09 -58.69 17.30
N MET A 181 54.83 -57.60 17.07
CA MET A 181 56.28 -57.65 16.90
C MET A 181 56.97 -58.20 18.15
N ALA A 182 56.58 -57.73 19.35
CA ALA A 182 57.14 -58.20 20.60
C ALA A 182 56.82 -59.69 20.86
N ALA A 183 55.60 -60.13 20.56
CA ALA A 183 55.22 -61.55 20.65
C ALA A 183 56.03 -62.41 19.67
N MET A 184 56.22 -61.95 18.43
CA MET A 184 57.01 -62.63 17.42
C MET A 184 58.50 -62.71 17.82
N GLU A 185 59.07 -61.62 18.34
CA GLU A 185 60.43 -61.61 18.87
C GLU A 185 60.60 -62.60 20.04
N GLN A 186 59.61 -62.65 20.94
CA GLN A 186 59.61 -63.61 22.05
C GLN A 186 59.53 -65.06 21.56
N GLU A 187 58.65 -65.37 20.60
CA GLU A 187 58.54 -66.70 20.00
C GLU A 187 59.86 -67.12 19.32
N PHE A 188 60.54 -66.20 18.62
CA PHE A 188 61.86 -66.50 18.05
C PHE A 188 62.92 -66.72 19.11
N ALA A 189 62.93 -65.92 20.18
CA ALA A 189 63.86 -66.11 21.29
C ALA A 189 63.64 -67.45 21.99
N ASP A 190 62.38 -67.84 22.22
CA ASP A 190 62.02 -69.12 22.82
C ASP A 190 62.40 -70.30 21.91
N ALA A 191 62.16 -70.19 20.60
CA ALA A 191 62.59 -71.21 19.63
C ALA A 191 64.12 -71.33 19.54
N GLU A 192 64.85 -70.21 19.60
CA GLU A 192 66.32 -70.22 19.65
C GLU A 192 66.83 -70.88 20.94
N ASN A 193 66.19 -70.60 22.08
CA ASN A 193 66.53 -71.23 23.35
C ASN A 193 66.21 -72.73 23.36
N GLU A 194 65.07 -73.14 22.84
CA GLU A 194 64.71 -74.56 22.71
C GLU A 194 65.71 -75.29 21.81
N ALA A 195 66.06 -74.72 20.65
CA ALA A 195 67.07 -75.31 19.77
C ALA A 195 68.45 -75.42 20.45
N LYS A 196 68.83 -74.44 21.28
CA LYS A 196 70.06 -74.52 22.11
C LYS A 196 69.96 -75.64 23.16
N HIS A 197 68.83 -75.75 23.86
CA HIS A 197 68.59 -76.80 24.85
C HIS A 197 68.57 -78.20 24.23
N GLU A 198 67.90 -78.38 23.08
CA GLU A 198 67.92 -79.63 22.31
C GLU A 198 69.34 -79.99 21.90
N PHE A 199 70.11 -79.03 21.38
CA PHE A 199 71.51 -79.26 21.01
C PHE A 199 72.36 -79.69 22.22
N GLU A 200 72.20 -79.03 23.37
CA GLU A 200 72.89 -79.39 24.61
C GLU A 200 72.48 -80.78 25.12
N SER A 201 71.19 -81.12 25.05
CA SER A 201 70.66 -82.44 25.41
C SER A 201 71.23 -83.53 24.52
N ILE A 202 71.19 -83.37 23.19
CA ILE A 202 71.77 -84.32 22.23
C ILE A 202 73.27 -84.48 22.49
N ARG A 203 73.98 -83.39 22.79
CA ARG A 203 75.40 -83.44 23.15
C ARG A 203 75.65 -84.27 24.41
N GLU A 204 74.84 -84.10 25.45
CA GLU A 204 74.93 -84.91 26.67
C GLU A 204 74.54 -86.38 26.45
N GLU A 205 73.50 -86.65 25.66
CA GLU A 205 73.10 -88.01 25.27
C GLU A 205 74.23 -88.73 24.54
N ILE A 206 74.88 -88.07 23.57
CA ILE A 206 76.04 -88.65 22.86
C ILE A 206 77.18 -88.92 23.84
N LYS A 207 77.46 -87.99 24.76
CA LYS A 207 78.49 -88.18 25.80
C LYS A 207 78.17 -89.38 26.70
N ASN A 208 76.92 -89.50 27.15
CA ASN A 208 76.45 -90.59 28.00
C ASN A 208 76.50 -91.92 27.24
N ARG A 209 75.99 -91.96 26.01
CA ARG A 209 76.07 -93.13 25.13
C ARG A 209 77.52 -93.59 24.93
N ASN A 210 78.45 -92.69 24.65
CA ASN A 210 79.86 -93.04 24.52
C ASN A 210 80.42 -93.61 25.84
N SER A 211 80.00 -93.08 26.99
CA SER A 211 80.41 -93.60 28.30
C SER A 211 79.79 -94.98 28.60
N GLU A 212 78.55 -95.22 28.17
CA GLU A 212 77.88 -96.51 28.26
C GLU A 212 78.51 -97.54 27.33
N GLU A 213 78.78 -97.18 26.07
CA GLU A 213 79.49 -98.03 25.11
C GLU A 213 80.88 -98.41 25.63
N TYR A 214 81.60 -97.46 26.26
CA TYR A 214 82.86 -97.74 26.95
C TYR A 214 82.67 -98.73 28.10
N ASN A 215 81.66 -98.55 28.96
CA ASN A 215 81.37 -99.44 30.07
C ASN A 215 80.93 -100.83 29.61
N VAL A 216 80.12 -100.92 28.56
CA VAL A 216 79.69 -102.19 27.95
C VAL A 216 80.90 -102.91 27.35
N LEU A 217 81.77 -102.21 26.64
CA LEU A 217 83.00 -102.80 26.11
C LEU A 217 83.92 -103.29 27.24
N LYS A 218 84.02 -102.53 28.34
CA LYS A 218 84.73 -102.94 29.55
C LYS A 218 84.16 -104.24 30.12
N ILE A 219 82.84 -104.32 30.29
CA ILE A 219 82.14 -105.53 30.79
C ILE A 219 82.32 -106.70 29.81
N GLN A 220 82.27 -106.46 28.50
CA GLN A 220 82.52 -107.51 27.50
C GLN A 220 83.94 -108.05 27.59
N LEU A 221 84.94 -107.18 27.73
CA LEU A 221 86.33 -107.59 27.88
C LEU A 221 86.54 -108.38 29.19
N GLU A 222 85.96 -107.92 30.30
CA GLU A 222 85.91 -108.66 31.57
C GLU A 222 85.23 -110.03 31.40
N GLY A 223 84.12 -110.10 30.66
CA GLY A 223 83.39 -111.34 30.37
C GLY A 223 84.15 -112.30 29.45
N THR A 224 84.92 -111.81 28.46
CA THR A 224 85.78 -112.68 27.63
C THR A 224 86.91 -113.30 28.45
N ILE A 225 87.38 -112.62 29.49
CA ILE A 225 88.36 -113.16 30.42
C ILE A 225 87.72 -114.30 31.23
N GLU A 226 86.51 -114.10 31.76
CA GLU A 226 85.75 -115.16 32.45
C GLU A 226 85.38 -116.34 31.53
N GLU A 227 85.07 -116.09 30.26
CA GLU A 227 84.79 -117.14 29.27
C GLU A 227 86.03 -117.98 28.94
N LEU A 228 87.21 -117.36 28.86
CA LEU A 228 88.46 -118.10 28.69
C LEU A 228 88.76 -119.00 29.90
N GLU A 229 88.47 -118.53 31.11
CA GLU A 229 88.53 -119.34 32.34
C GLU A 229 87.51 -120.50 32.32
N ARG A 230 86.30 -120.22 31.83
CA ARG A 230 85.22 -121.22 31.71
C ARG A 230 85.45 -122.22 30.57
N HIS A 231 86.19 -121.87 29.52
CA HIS A 231 86.57 -122.80 28.45
C HIS A 231 87.52 -123.90 28.94
N PHE A 232 88.39 -123.59 29.91
CA PHE A 232 89.19 -124.61 30.61
C PHE A 232 88.31 -125.58 31.40
N GLU A 233 87.25 -125.09 32.04
CA GLU A 233 86.27 -125.89 32.79
C GLU A 233 85.34 -126.72 31.86
N GLN A 234 84.96 -126.16 30.70
CA GLN A 234 84.02 -126.78 29.75
C GLN A 234 84.61 -127.93 28.94
N ALA A 235 85.91 -127.94 28.65
CA ALA A 235 86.56 -129.11 28.03
C ALA A 235 86.38 -130.38 28.89
N HIS A 236 86.21 -130.22 30.21
CA HIS A 236 85.96 -131.29 31.18
C HIS A 236 84.48 -131.74 31.21
N GLN A 237 83.53 -130.81 31.02
CA GLN A 237 82.09 -131.11 30.98
C GLN A 237 81.58 -131.61 29.62
N ALA A 238 82.27 -131.30 28.51
CA ALA A 238 81.91 -131.73 27.15
C ALA A 238 81.96 -133.26 26.94
N TYR A 239 82.57 -134.00 27.86
CA TYR A 239 82.55 -135.47 27.88
C TYR A 239 81.24 -136.06 28.41
N LEU A 240 80.41 -135.30 29.14
CA LEU A 240 79.36 -135.87 29.99
C LEU A 240 77.92 -135.81 29.49
N SER A 241 77.54 -135.02 28.47
CA SER A 241 76.13 -135.06 28.05
C SER A 241 75.88 -134.42 26.67
N SER A 242 75.70 -135.19 25.60
CA SER A 242 74.42 -135.84 25.24
C SER A 242 73.18 -134.93 25.14
N THR A 243 73.29 -133.61 25.35
CA THR A 243 72.12 -132.72 25.48
C THR A 243 71.83 -131.87 24.24
N GLU A 244 72.14 -132.40 23.06
CA GLU A 244 72.02 -131.71 21.76
C GLU A 244 70.57 -131.61 21.22
N MET A 245 69.64 -132.46 21.70
CA MET A 245 68.29 -132.51 21.13
C MET A 245 67.34 -131.39 21.60
N ARG A 246 67.56 -130.77 22.76
CA ARG A 246 66.60 -129.82 23.37
C ARG A 246 66.75 -128.39 22.83
N THR A 247 67.91 -128.05 22.26
CA THR A 247 68.26 -126.73 21.71
C THR A 247 67.70 -126.48 20.30
N ALA A 248 67.34 -127.52 19.54
CA ALA A 248 66.82 -127.38 18.18
C ALA A 248 65.34 -126.93 18.15
N ALA A 249 64.51 -127.42 19.08
CA ALA A 249 63.08 -127.10 19.11
C ALA A 249 62.78 -125.64 19.55
N PHE A 250 63.58 -125.09 20.46
CA PHE A 250 63.40 -123.71 20.96
C PHE A 250 63.73 -122.63 19.91
N ARG A 251 64.71 -122.90 19.02
CA ARG A 251 65.11 -121.99 17.93
C ARG A 251 64.05 -121.84 16.83
N GLN A 252 63.19 -122.84 16.64
CA GLN A 252 62.11 -122.81 15.65
C GLN A 252 60.94 -121.93 16.15
N LEU A 253 60.58 -122.03 17.43
CA LEU A 253 59.50 -121.21 18.03
C LEU A 253 59.89 -119.71 18.14
N THR A 254 61.13 -119.40 18.51
CA THR A 254 61.59 -117.98 18.63
C THR A 254 61.60 -117.25 17.28
N LYS A 255 61.87 -117.94 16.17
CA LYS A 255 61.78 -117.34 14.83
C LYS A 255 60.35 -117.00 14.41
N ASN A 256 59.37 -117.84 14.78
CA ASN A 256 57.97 -117.62 14.44
C ASN A 256 57.34 -116.49 15.27
N ASP A 257 57.73 -116.35 16.54
CA ASP A 257 57.30 -115.23 17.40
C ASP A 257 57.89 -113.89 16.93
N ALA A 258 59.18 -113.87 16.57
CA ALA A 258 59.82 -112.66 16.02
C ALA A 258 59.20 -112.19 14.69
N ALA A 259 58.75 -113.14 13.84
CA ALA A 259 58.06 -112.82 12.60
C ALA A 259 56.67 -112.23 12.85
N SER A 260 55.92 -112.82 13.80
CA SER A 260 54.57 -112.36 14.17
C SER A 260 54.60 -110.98 14.84
N ALA A 261 55.57 -110.73 15.73
CA ALA A 261 55.77 -109.45 16.40
C ALA A 261 56.04 -108.29 15.40
N ARG A 262 56.88 -108.53 14.38
CA ARG A 262 57.15 -107.52 13.33
C ARG A 262 55.92 -107.19 12.49
N ILE A 263 55.04 -108.17 12.24
CA ILE A 263 53.78 -107.94 11.51
C ILE A 263 52.81 -107.11 12.37
N ILE A 264 52.70 -107.43 13.67
CA ILE A 264 51.88 -106.68 14.62
C ILE A 264 52.36 -105.23 14.73
N GLU A 265 53.67 -105.00 14.86
CA GLU A 265 54.25 -103.65 14.95
C GLU A 265 54.01 -102.81 13.68
N LYS A 266 54.10 -103.43 12.49
CA LYS A 266 53.74 -102.76 11.22
C LYS A 266 52.26 -102.40 11.15
N ARG A 267 51.38 -103.31 11.59
CA ARG A 267 49.92 -103.06 11.65
C ARG A 267 49.59 -101.97 12.68
N MET A 268 50.23 -101.98 13.84
CA MET A 268 50.04 -100.98 14.91
C MET A 268 50.46 -99.58 14.45
N ARG A 269 51.63 -99.44 13.81
CA ARG A 269 52.06 -98.16 13.22
C ARG A 269 51.09 -97.65 12.14
N LYS A 270 50.54 -98.56 11.31
CA LYS A 270 49.52 -98.19 10.32
C LYS A 270 48.21 -97.76 10.97
N LEU A 271 47.81 -98.42 12.07
CA LEU A 271 46.63 -98.07 12.85
C LEU A 271 46.77 -96.67 13.47
N ILE A 272 47.91 -96.38 14.11
CA ILE A 272 48.20 -95.08 14.72
C ILE A 272 48.14 -93.97 13.67
N ARG A 273 48.82 -94.12 12.51
CA ARG A 273 48.76 -93.12 11.43
C ARG A 273 47.35 -92.88 10.91
N LEU A 274 46.55 -93.94 10.77
CA LEU A 274 45.16 -93.81 10.34
C LEU A 274 44.32 -93.09 11.41
N GLN A 275 44.55 -93.39 12.69
CA GLN A 275 43.87 -92.73 13.81
C GLN A 275 44.24 -91.25 13.91
N ASP A 276 45.51 -90.89 13.74
CA ASP A 276 45.97 -89.50 13.71
C ASP A 276 45.40 -88.74 12.51
N SER A 277 45.35 -89.38 11.33
CA SER A 277 44.72 -88.78 10.14
C SER A 277 43.22 -88.52 10.36
N LEU A 278 42.53 -89.45 11.02
CA LEU A 278 41.12 -89.33 11.32
C LEU A 278 40.86 -88.25 12.38
N ALA A 279 41.73 -88.12 13.39
CA ALA A 279 41.69 -87.04 14.36
C ALA A 279 41.93 -85.68 13.69
N HIS A 280 42.94 -85.57 12.82
CA HIS A 280 43.21 -84.35 12.04
C HIS A 280 42.00 -83.92 11.22
N TRP A 281 41.38 -84.84 10.46
CA TRP A 281 40.21 -84.53 9.65
C TRP A 281 38.98 -84.19 10.49
N ARG A 282 38.78 -84.84 11.66
CA ARG A 282 37.72 -84.46 12.60
C ARG A 282 37.89 -83.03 13.10
N THR A 283 39.09 -82.67 13.55
CA THR A 283 39.40 -81.31 14.01
C THR A 283 39.20 -80.30 12.88
N LYS A 284 39.67 -80.60 11.67
CA LYS A 284 39.55 -79.72 10.50
C LYS A 284 38.10 -79.52 10.05
N ILE A 285 37.26 -80.55 10.13
CA ILE A 285 35.82 -80.42 9.86
C ILE A 285 35.15 -79.55 10.93
N ALA A 286 35.49 -79.76 12.20
CA ALA A 286 34.93 -79.01 13.31
C ALA A 286 35.31 -77.52 13.26
N THR A 287 36.58 -77.19 13.00
CA THR A 287 37.03 -75.80 12.86
C THR A 287 36.38 -75.13 11.65
N ASN A 288 36.35 -75.80 10.49
CA ASN A 288 35.68 -75.25 9.31
C ASN A 288 34.18 -75.01 9.56
N SER A 289 33.47 -75.93 10.21
CA SER A 289 32.06 -75.74 10.57
C SER A 289 31.86 -74.51 11.47
N LYS A 290 32.72 -74.33 12.47
CA LYS A 290 32.66 -73.19 13.39
C LYS A 290 32.91 -71.87 12.64
N ASP A 291 33.93 -71.83 11.78
CA ASP A 291 34.26 -70.65 10.97
C ASP A 291 33.11 -70.27 10.02
N TRP A 292 32.44 -71.26 9.42
CA TRP A 292 31.28 -71.03 8.56
C TRP A 292 30.07 -70.53 9.35
N GLU A 293 29.83 -71.05 10.55
CA GLU A 293 28.76 -70.59 11.43
C GLU A 293 28.99 -69.15 11.89
N GLU A 294 30.21 -68.80 12.28
CA GLU A 294 30.57 -67.44 12.69
C GLU A 294 30.44 -66.44 11.53
N ARG A 295 30.98 -66.77 10.34
CA ARG A 295 30.82 -65.92 9.15
C ARG A 295 29.36 -65.75 8.75
N ASN A 296 28.59 -66.83 8.70
CA ASN A 296 27.16 -66.74 8.36
C ASN A 296 26.36 -65.97 9.42
N ARG A 297 26.72 -66.06 10.69
CA ARG A 297 26.08 -65.30 11.76
C ARG A 297 26.38 -63.80 11.62
N ALA A 298 27.63 -63.43 11.37
CA ALA A 298 28.01 -62.04 11.13
C ALA A 298 27.27 -61.45 9.92
N LEU A 299 27.28 -62.15 8.78
CA LEU A 299 26.59 -61.70 7.56
C LEU A 299 25.07 -61.57 7.76
N ARG A 300 24.43 -62.47 8.52
CA ARG A 300 23.00 -62.35 8.85
C ARG A 300 22.73 -61.13 9.73
N ASN A 301 23.57 -60.88 10.73
CA ASN A 301 23.43 -59.73 11.61
C ASN A 301 23.58 -58.42 10.82
N GLU A 302 24.58 -58.30 9.95
CA GLU A 302 24.77 -57.14 9.08
C GLU A 302 23.59 -56.93 8.13
N LYS A 303 23.09 -58.01 7.51
CA LYS A 303 21.88 -57.96 6.68
C LYS A 303 20.68 -57.46 7.46
N ASP A 304 20.46 -57.94 8.67
CA ASP A 304 19.33 -57.55 9.51
C ASP A 304 19.44 -56.08 9.95
N ILE A 305 20.65 -55.62 10.30
CA ILE A 305 20.92 -54.22 10.62
C ILE A 305 20.63 -53.33 9.41
N MET A 306 21.18 -53.67 8.23
CA MET A 306 20.89 -52.93 6.99
C MET A 306 19.40 -52.95 6.63
N SER A 307 18.71 -54.07 6.85
CA SER A 307 17.27 -54.17 6.62
C SER A 307 16.47 -53.23 7.53
N ARG A 308 16.84 -53.13 8.82
CA ARG A 308 16.22 -52.17 9.75
C ARG A 308 16.50 -50.72 9.35
N HIS A 309 17.73 -50.39 8.95
CA HIS A 309 18.05 -49.06 8.43
C HIS A 309 17.25 -48.73 7.17
N TYR A 310 17.12 -49.68 6.24
CA TYR A 310 16.29 -49.52 5.05
C TYR A 310 14.82 -49.28 5.41
N GLN A 311 14.25 -50.05 6.34
CA GLN A 311 12.86 -49.87 6.80
C GLN A 311 12.65 -48.52 7.48
N ALA A 312 13.59 -48.09 8.32
CA ALA A 312 13.55 -46.77 8.96
C ALA A 312 13.61 -45.64 7.93
N LEU A 313 14.54 -45.72 6.96
CA LEU A 313 14.66 -44.75 5.88
C LEU A 313 13.43 -44.75 4.97
N LYS A 314 12.85 -45.91 4.71
CA LYS A 314 11.62 -46.02 3.93
C LYS A 314 10.45 -45.36 4.65
N ALA A 315 10.33 -45.57 5.97
CA ALA A 315 9.32 -44.94 6.79
C ALA A 315 9.48 -43.41 6.87
N THR A 316 10.71 -42.90 6.99
CA THR A 316 10.95 -41.44 6.96
C THR A 316 10.62 -40.85 5.59
N MET A 317 10.98 -41.53 4.50
CA MET A 317 10.64 -41.11 3.14
C MET A 317 9.12 -41.07 2.89
N ASP A 318 8.39 -42.09 3.35
CA ASP A 318 6.94 -42.16 3.19
C ASP A 318 6.24 -41.09 4.06
N ARG A 319 6.72 -40.82 5.28
CA ARG A 319 6.25 -39.68 6.10
C ARG A 319 6.50 -38.34 5.43
N PHE A 320 7.69 -38.14 4.85
CA PHE A 320 8.01 -36.91 4.12
C PHE A 320 7.07 -36.72 2.92
N ARG A 321 6.87 -37.78 2.12
CA ARG A 321 5.95 -37.75 0.97
C ARG A 321 4.51 -37.44 1.39
N ALA A 322 4.03 -38.05 2.48
CA ALA A 322 2.71 -37.77 3.02
C ALA A 322 2.57 -36.30 3.47
N ALA A 323 3.56 -35.79 4.22
CA ALA A 323 3.57 -34.39 4.67
C ALA A 323 3.59 -33.39 3.50
N GLN A 324 4.35 -33.68 2.44
CA GLN A 324 4.36 -32.84 1.24
C GLN A 324 3.04 -32.91 0.47
N ALA A 325 2.42 -34.09 0.37
CA ALA A 325 1.10 -34.25 -0.24
C ALA A 325 0.03 -33.46 0.54
N ASP A 326 0.06 -33.50 1.87
CA ASP A 326 -0.86 -32.73 2.72
C ASP A 326 -0.63 -31.22 2.60
N ARG A 327 0.63 -30.76 2.55
CA ARG A 327 0.95 -29.35 2.29
C ARG A 327 0.44 -28.89 0.93
N LEU A 328 0.66 -29.68 -0.12
CA LEU A 328 0.16 -29.37 -1.47
C LEU A 328 -1.36 -29.34 -1.52
N LYS A 329 -2.03 -30.31 -0.86
CA LYS A 329 -3.49 -30.33 -0.73
C LYS A 329 -4.00 -29.08 -0.02
N THR A 330 -3.37 -28.70 1.10
CA THR A 330 -3.77 -27.51 1.87
C THR A 330 -3.59 -26.24 1.04
N LEU A 331 -2.47 -26.11 0.33
CA LEU A 331 -2.20 -24.98 -0.57
C LEU A 331 -3.21 -24.91 -1.72
N SER A 332 -3.53 -26.06 -2.34
CA SER A 332 -4.50 -26.11 -3.44
C SER A 332 -5.92 -25.76 -2.99
N ILE A 333 -6.31 -26.19 -1.78
CA ILE A 333 -7.61 -25.83 -1.21
C ILE A 333 -7.64 -24.35 -0.84
N SER A 334 -6.60 -23.81 -0.19
CA SER A 334 -6.56 -22.40 0.18
C SER A 334 -6.52 -21.49 -1.04
N SER A 335 -5.74 -21.84 -2.07
CA SER A 335 -5.72 -21.10 -3.34
C SER A 335 -7.06 -21.17 -4.06
N GLY A 336 -7.69 -22.35 -4.12
CA GLY A 336 -9.01 -22.51 -4.74
C GLY A 336 -10.12 -21.77 -3.98
N ASN A 337 -10.05 -21.69 -2.66
CA ASN A 337 -10.98 -20.91 -1.86
C ASN A 337 -10.79 -19.40 -2.07
N ALA A 338 -9.53 -18.92 -2.07
CA ALA A 338 -9.22 -17.53 -2.36
C ALA A 338 -9.69 -17.15 -3.77
N GLU A 339 -9.44 -17.99 -4.77
CA GLU A 339 -9.90 -17.77 -6.15
C GLU A 339 -11.42 -17.66 -6.23
N LYS A 340 -12.16 -18.54 -5.55
CA LYS A 340 -13.63 -18.46 -5.47
C LYS A 340 -14.10 -17.17 -4.80
N GLU A 341 -13.46 -16.76 -3.71
CA GLU A 341 -13.82 -15.51 -3.01
C GLU A 341 -13.57 -14.28 -3.89
N LEU A 342 -12.40 -14.21 -4.55
CA LEU A 342 -12.09 -13.13 -5.49
C LEU A 342 -13.04 -13.12 -6.69
N SER A 343 -13.40 -14.29 -7.23
CA SER A 343 -14.38 -14.43 -8.31
C SER A 343 -15.77 -13.93 -7.89
N SER A 344 -16.19 -14.25 -6.66
CA SER A 344 -17.44 -13.74 -6.08
C SER A 344 -17.41 -12.21 -5.92
N LYS A 345 -16.31 -11.64 -5.41
CA LYS A 345 -16.14 -10.18 -5.28
C LYS A 345 -16.15 -9.50 -6.65
N LYS A 346 -15.49 -10.09 -7.65
CA LYS A 346 -15.52 -9.62 -9.04
C LYS A 346 -16.93 -9.64 -9.61
N ALA A 347 -17.68 -10.73 -9.44
CA ALA A 347 -19.05 -10.84 -9.93
C ALA A 347 -19.97 -9.79 -9.27
N LEU A 348 -19.81 -9.54 -7.97
CA LEU A 348 -20.52 -8.48 -7.26
C LEU A 348 -20.17 -7.09 -7.81
N ALA A 349 -18.88 -6.79 -7.99
CA ALA A 349 -18.43 -5.53 -8.57
C ALA A 349 -18.96 -5.32 -9.99
N GLU A 350 -18.92 -6.35 -10.84
CA GLU A 350 -19.52 -6.32 -12.18
C GLU A 350 -21.03 -6.06 -12.14
N ASN A 351 -21.74 -6.66 -11.17
CA ASN A 351 -23.18 -6.42 -11.01
C ASN A 351 -23.46 -4.96 -10.59
N ILE A 352 -22.69 -4.42 -9.63
CA ILE A 352 -22.80 -3.01 -9.23
C ILE A 352 -22.56 -2.08 -10.43
N LEU A 353 -21.51 -2.33 -11.22
CA LEU A 353 -21.21 -1.51 -12.41
C LEU A 353 -22.31 -1.62 -13.47
N LYS A 354 -22.83 -2.82 -13.74
CA LYS A 354 -23.95 -3.03 -14.69
C LYS A 354 -25.21 -2.32 -14.22
N LEU A 355 -25.53 -2.39 -12.92
CA LEU A 355 -26.68 -1.67 -12.34
C LEU A 355 -26.47 -0.15 -12.42
N ALA A 356 -25.28 0.35 -12.11
CA ALA A 356 -24.95 1.77 -12.22
C ALA A 356 -25.07 2.27 -13.67
N GLU A 357 -24.60 1.50 -14.65
CA GLU A 357 -24.74 1.81 -16.07
C GLU A 357 -26.21 1.83 -16.52
N LEU A 358 -27.00 0.84 -16.07
CA LEU A 358 -28.43 0.77 -16.37
C LEU A 358 -29.20 1.95 -15.77
N CYS A 359 -28.96 2.28 -14.50
CA CYS A 359 -29.54 3.45 -13.83
C CYS A 359 -29.12 4.76 -14.51
N ARG A 360 -27.85 4.88 -14.93
CA ARG A 360 -27.34 6.06 -15.62
C ARG A 360 -28.05 6.34 -16.94
N LYS A 361 -28.68 5.36 -17.59
CA LYS A 361 -29.50 5.61 -18.80
C LYS A 361 -30.68 6.53 -18.51
N MET A 362 -31.29 6.40 -17.33
CA MET A 362 -32.47 7.18 -16.91
C MET A 362 -32.11 8.56 -16.34
N GLU A 363 -30.83 8.84 -16.10
CA GLU A 363 -30.36 10.15 -15.63
C GLU A 363 -30.43 11.20 -16.74
N THR A 364 -30.77 12.43 -16.36
CA THR A 364 -30.79 13.59 -17.27
C THR A 364 -29.38 13.98 -17.70
N GLU A 365 -29.24 14.73 -18.80
CA GLU A 365 -27.92 15.20 -19.25
C GLU A 365 -27.22 16.06 -18.19
N GLN A 366 -27.98 16.89 -17.47
CA GLN A 366 -27.44 17.71 -16.38
C GLN A 366 -26.82 16.85 -15.27
N GLU A 367 -27.47 15.74 -14.89
CA GLU A 367 -26.96 14.83 -13.86
C GLU A 367 -25.81 13.95 -14.36
N LYS A 368 -25.78 13.63 -15.66
CA LYS A 368 -24.66 12.89 -16.27
C LYS A 368 -23.38 13.71 -16.30
N VAL A 369 -23.48 15.02 -16.51
CA VAL A 369 -22.35 15.97 -16.58
C VAL A 369 -21.96 16.48 -15.20
N LEU A 370 -22.94 16.73 -14.31
CA LEU A 370 -22.72 17.21 -12.94
C LEU A 370 -23.45 16.32 -11.91
N PRO A 371 -22.94 15.11 -11.63
CA PRO A 371 -23.64 14.14 -10.76
C PRO A 371 -23.73 14.54 -9.28
N PHE A 372 -22.88 15.46 -8.83
CA PHE A 372 -22.70 15.81 -7.41
C PHE A 372 -22.98 17.28 -7.11
N LYS A 373 -23.78 17.96 -7.94
CA LYS A 373 -24.14 19.37 -7.73
C LYS A 373 -24.88 19.56 -6.40
N ALA A 374 -24.50 20.58 -5.63
CA ALA A 374 -25.22 20.96 -4.42
C ALA A 374 -26.67 21.34 -4.75
N ILE A 375 -27.62 20.81 -3.97
CA ILE A 375 -29.04 21.13 -4.08
C ILE A 375 -29.22 22.52 -3.45
N THR A 376 -29.04 23.57 -4.23
CA THR A 376 -29.31 24.95 -3.77
C THR A 376 -30.79 25.24 -3.95
N ALA A 377 -31.58 24.81 -2.97
CA ALA A 377 -33.02 25.08 -2.92
C ALA A 377 -33.50 25.57 -1.56
N VAL A 378 -32.65 26.26 -0.79
CA VAL A 378 -33.06 27.16 0.30
C VAL A 378 -31.95 28.21 0.47
N PRO A 379 -32.24 29.53 0.49
CA PRO A 379 -31.34 30.50 1.11
C PRO A 379 -31.49 30.30 2.62
N VAL A 380 -30.94 29.22 3.15
CA VAL A 380 -30.56 29.20 4.55
C VAL A 380 -29.39 30.17 4.62
N GLU A 381 -29.46 31.12 5.54
CA GLU A 381 -28.26 31.80 6.02
C GLU A 381 -27.29 30.71 6.45
N GLU A 382 -26.42 30.30 5.52
CA GLU A 382 -25.20 29.58 5.81
C GLU A 382 -24.44 30.50 6.76
N LYS A 383 -24.61 30.28 8.06
CA LYS A 383 -23.46 30.34 8.95
C LYS A 383 -22.40 29.52 8.24
N GLY A 384 -21.35 30.21 7.81
CA GLY A 384 -20.24 29.62 7.07
C GLY A 384 -19.75 28.36 7.77
N GLU A 385 -20.25 27.24 7.30
CA GLU A 385 -19.42 26.10 6.98
C GLU A 385 -19.05 26.28 5.51
N GLU A 386 -18.37 27.40 5.24
CA GLU A 386 -17.23 27.33 4.35
C GLU A 386 -16.39 26.22 4.97
N GLU A 387 -16.43 25.02 4.39
CA GLU A 387 -15.25 24.17 4.42
C GLU A 387 -14.15 25.09 3.88
N GLU A 388 -13.43 25.72 4.80
CA GLU A 388 -12.19 26.39 4.51
C GLU A 388 -11.39 25.37 3.73
N ALA A 389 -11.25 25.62 2.43
CA ALA A 389 -10.10 25.17 1.72
C ALA A 389 -8.94 25.85 2.42
N ASP A 390 -8.43 25.21 3.48
CA ASP A 390 -7.09 25.43 4.01
C ASP A 390 -6.19 25.52 2.79
N PRO A 391 -5.65 26.70 2.46
CA PRO A 391 -4.78 26.82 1.31
C PRO A 391 -3.37 26.22 1.61
N ASN A 392 -3.25 25.56 2.76
CA ASN A 392 -2.06 25.05 3.41
C ASN A 392 -1.85 23.53 3.36
N THR A 393 -2.75 22.78 2.73
CA THR A 393 -2.58 21.32 2.56
C THR A 393 -2.48 20.94 1.09
N SER A 394 -1.54 21.56 0.37
CA SER A 394 -1.11 21.13 -0.96
C SER A 394 0.13 20.23 -0.86
N THR A 395 0.09 19.21 0.00
CA THR A 395 0.89 18.01 -0.29
C THR A 395 0.23 17.32 -1.48
N LEU A 396 0.81 17.46 -2.67
CA LEU A 396 0.44 16.71 -3.87
C LEU A 396 0.67 15.21 -3.66
N THR A 397 -0.16 14.57 -2.84
CA THR A 397 -0.32 13.12 -2.88
C THR A 397 -1.29 12.85 -4.03
N LYS A 398 -0.75 12.35 -5.14
CA LYS A 398 -1.59 11.92 -6.27
C LYS A 398 -2.66 10.98 -5.74
N LYS A 399 -3.93 11.31 -5.98
CA LYS A 399 -5.07 10.44 -5.68
C LYS A 399 -4.72 9.00 -6.06
N PRO A 400 -4.74 8.05 -5.10
CA PRO A 400 -4.37 6.68 -5.40
C PRO A 400 -5.33 6.14 -6.47
N THR A 401 -4.77 5.65 -7.58
CA THR A 401 -5.54 5.12 -8.70
C THR A 401 -6.37 3.91 -8.31
N LEU A 402 -5.87 3.09 -7.38
CA LEU A 402 -6.61 2.05 -6.69
C LEU A 402 -6.40 2.21 -5.18
N SER A 403 -7.50 2.19 -4.43
CA SER A 403 -7.49 2.17 -2.97
C SER A 403 -8.54 1.19 -2.46
N SER A 404 -8.22 0.48 -1.37
CA SER A 404 -9.19 -0.36 -0.64
C SER A 404 -10.06 0.45 0.32
N TYR A 405 -9.73 1.73 0.50
CA TYR A 405 -10.46 2.70 1.32
C TYR A 405 -10.86 3.90 0.47
N GLY A 406 -11.97 4.54 0.82
CA GLY A 406 -12.51 5.75 0.23
C GLY A 406 -11.64 6.95 0.56
N VAL A 407 -11.44 7.76 -0.47
CA VAL A 407 -10.54 8.91 -0.44
C VAL A 407 -11.31 10.10 -1.02
N ASP A 408 -11.14 11.26 -0.41
CA ASP A 408 -11.72 12.50 -0.91
C ASP A 408 -10.98 13.01 -2.16
N ASP A 409 -11.43 14.14 -2.71
CA ASP A 409 -10.83 14.71 -3.92
C ASP A 409 -9.43 15.29 -3.65
N SER A 410 -9.08 15.51 -2.37
CA SER A 410 -7.77 15.94 -1.86
C SER A 410 -6.81 14.81 -1.48
N GLY A 411 -7.23 13.55 -1.54
CA GLY A 411 -6.37 12.42 -1.19
C GLY A 411 -6.43 11.95 0.27
N LYS A 412 -7.28 12.55 1.12
CA LYS A 412 -7.47 12.15 2.52
C LYS A 412 -8.45 10.98 2.65
N VAL A 413 -8.20 10.12 3.63
CA VAL A 413 -9.04 8.95 3.94
C VAL A 413 -10.38 9.43 4.49
N ILE A 414 -11.48 8.99 3.89
CA ILE A 414 -12.83 9.22 4.39
C ILE A 414 -13.18 8.09 5.38
N GLU A 415 -13.96 8.38 6.42
CA GLU A 415 -14.51 7.32 7.27
C GLU A 415 -15.54 6.46 6.52
N GLU A 416 -15.68 5.18 6.89
CA GLU A 416 -16.57 4.24 6.19
C GLU A 416 -18.04 4.71 6.17
N TRP A 417 -18.47 5.42 7.22
CA TRP A 417 -19.83 5.99 7.32
C TRP A 417 -20.13 7.03 6.25
N ASP A 418 -19.10 7.73 5.77
CA ASP A 418 -19.23 8.87 4.87
C ASP A 418 -18.98 8.52 3.39
N TYR A 419 -18.61 7.27 3.07
CA TYR A 419 -18.31 6.83 1.69
C TYR A 419 -19.44 7.08 0.70
N LEU A 420 -20.68 6.97 1.16
CA LEU A 420 -21.87 7.04 0.32
C LEU A 420 -22.51 8.44 0.32
N ASN A 421 -21.93 9.43 1.00
CA ASN A 421 -22.54 10.78 1.10
C ASN A 421 -22.78 11.42 -0.26
N LYS A 422 -21.84 11.30 -1.21
CA LYS A 422 -22.02 11.78 -2.59
C LYS A 422 -23.12 11.02 -3.34
N PHE A 423 -23.27 9.72 -3.10
CA PHE A 423 -24.36 8.91 -3.66
C PHE A 423 -25.71 9.34 -3.08
N PHE A 424 -25.81 9.54 -1.76
CA PHE A 424 -27.04 9.97 -1.11
C PHE A 424 -27.45 11.39 -1.50
N LYS A 425 -26.51 12.32 -1.70
CA LYS A 425 -26.81 13.65 -2.28
C LYS A 425 -27.50 13.52 -3.64
N ARG A 426 -26.98 12.65 -4.51
CA ARG A 426 -27.57 12.38 -5.83
C ARG A 426 -28.95 11.70 -5.73
N PHE A 427 -29.08 10.72 -4.85
CA PHE A 427 -30.36 10.03 -4.59
C PHE A 427 -31.44 11.00 -4.07
N ASN A 428 -31.09 11.85 -3.11
CA ASN A 428 -32.01 12.83 -2.53
C ASN A 428 -32.45 13.88 -3.56
N LYS A 429 -31.56 14.30 -4.47
CA LYS A 429 -31.94 15.19 -5.58
C LYS A 429 -33.03 14.56 -6.45
N VAL A 430 -32.83 13.32 -6.88
CA VAL A 430 -33.82 12.60 -7.71
C VAL A 430 -35.14 12.43 -6.95
N GLN A 431 -35.11 12.17 -5.64
CA GLN A 431 -36.33 12.16 -4.83
C GLN A 431 -37.06 13.51 -4.82
N ILE A 432 -36.34 14.63 -4.71
CA ILE A 432 -36.95 15.96 -4.74
C ILE A 432 -37.58 16.22 -6.11
N ASP A 433 -36.89 15.87 -7.19
CA ASP A 433 -37.38 16.02 -8.55
C ASP A 433 -38.62 15.14 -8.79
N GLU A 434 -38.64 13.90 -8.30
CA GLU A 434 -39.80 13.01 -8.33
C GLU A 434 -41.00 13.61 -7.58
N MET A 435 -40.78 14.15 -6.38
CA MET A 435 -41.83 14.82 -5.61
C MET A 435 -42.35 16.08 -6.31
N ALA A 436 -41.48 16.86 -6.95
CA ALA A 436 -41.87 18.05 -7.72
C ALA A 436 -42.74 17.67 -8.93
N ILE A 437 -42.34 16.63 -9.67
CA ILE A 437 -43.12 16.09 -10.80
C ILE A 437 -44.47 15.56 -10.32
N ALA A 438 -44.51 14.83 -9.21
CA ALA A 438 -45.75 14.31 -8.65
C ALA A 438 -46.72 15.44 -8.27
N LYS A 439 -46.21 16.52 -7.66
CA LYS A 439 -47.01 17.70 -7.29
C LYS A 439 -47.54 18.45 -8.50
N GLU A 440 -46.72 18.64 -9.54
CA GLU A 440 -47.17 19.31 -10.77
C GLU A 440 -48.18 18.45 -11.53
N LYS A 441 -48.00 17.12 -11.55
CA LYS A 441 -49.00 16.18 -12.07
C LYS A 441 -50.33 16.31 -11.32
N GLU A 442 -50.32 16.34 -9.98
CA GLU A 442 -51.54 16.50 -9.18
C GLU A 442 -52.24 17.83 -9.49
N ARG A 443 -51.48 18.92 -9.65
CA ARG A 443 -52.01 20.22 -10.06
C ARG A 443 -52.66 20.15 -11.45
N LEU A 444 -51.97 19.58 -12.44
CA LEU A 444 -52.49 19.43 -13.80
C LEU A 444 -53.72 18.52 -13.84
N GLU A 445 -53.79 17.48 -13.01
CA GLU A 445 -54.97 16.63 -12.89
C GLU A 445 -56.17 17.40 -12.31
N LYS A 446 -55.96 18.26 -11.31
CA LYS A 446 -56.99 19.16 -10.78
C LYS A 446 -57.46 20.17 -11.83
N GLU A 447 -56.53 20.85 -12.50
CA GLU A 447 -56.85 21.79 -13.58
C GLU A 447 -57.60 21.10 -14.72
N ASN A 448 -57.21 19.89 -15.11
CA ASN A 448 -57.90 19.11 -16.14
C ASN A 448 -59.30 18.67 -15.67
N ALA A 449 -59.45 18.27 -14.41
CA ALA A 449 -60.76 17.97 -13.84
C ALA A 449 -61.68 19.20 -13.85
N ASP A 450 -61.15 20.38 -13.48
CA ASP A 450 -61.87 21.65 -13.50
C ASP A 450 -62.25 22.06 -14.93
N LEU A 451 -61.32 21.96 -15.89
CA LEU A 451 -61.57 22.24 -17.29
C LEU A 451 -62.62 21.29 -17.88
N ARG A 452 -62.56 20.00 -17.56
CA ARG A 452 -63.58 19.03 -17.95
C ARG A 452 -64.94 19.36 -17.33
N ALA A 453 -64.98 19.80 -16.07
CA ALA A 453 -66.21 20.23 -15.40
C ALA A 453 -66.79 21.49 -16.05
N ILE A 454 -65.96 22.49 -16.38
CA ILE A 454 -66.37 23.72 -17.08
C ILE A 454 -66.86 23.40 -18.49
N LEU A 455 -66.15 22.54 -19.22
CA LEU A 455 -66.55 22.11 -20.56
C LEU A 455 -67.88 21.36 -20.52
N LYS A 456 -68.05 20.46 -19.54
CA LYS A 456 -69.34 19.78 -19.29
C LYS A 456 -70.43 20.82 -19.02
N GLN A 457 -70.20 21.78 -18.13
CA GLN A 457 -71.16 22.86 -17.84
C GLN A 457 -71.48 23.71 -19.07
N TYR A 458 -70.50 23.98 -19.93
CA TYR A 458 -70.72 24.74 -21.17
C TYR A 458 -71.55 23.94 -22.18
N LEU A 459 -71.23 22.66 -22.38
CA LEU A 459 -72.01 21.76 -23.23
C LEU A 459 -73.43 21.58 -22.72
N ASP A 460 -73.61 21.45 -21.40
CA ASP A 460 -74.90 21.44 -20.71
C ASP A 460 -75.62 22.80 -20.85
N GLY A 461 -74.91 23.91 -21.03
CA GLY A 461 -75.49 25.23 -21.30
C GLY A 461 -75.96 25.42 -22.75
N VAL A 462 -75.39 24.67 -23.70
CA VAL A 462 -75.68 24.76 -25.14
C VAL A 462 -76.63 23.65 -25.60
N SER A 463 -76.57 22.47 -24.98
CA SER A 463 -77.43 21.32 -25.23
C SER A 463 -78.61 21.32 -24.26
N VAL A 464 -79.78 20.85 -24.72
CA VAL A 464 -80.95 20.66 -23.85
C VAL A 464 -80.96 19.21 -23.35
N ASN A 465 -80.28 18.97 -22.23
CA ASN A 465 -80.24 17.66 -21.55
C ASN A 465 -81.13 17.63 -20.30
N GLU A 466 -81.53 16.43 -19.87
CA GLU A 466 -82.39 16.21 -18.69
C GLU A 466 -81.78 16.79 -17.39
N ASP A 467 -80.46 16.65 -17.21
CA ASP A 467 -79.72 17.23 -16.07
C ASP A 467 -79.79 18.78 -16.02
N VAL A 468 -79.92 19.41 -17.18
CA VAL A 468 -80.00 20.88 -17.32
C VAL A 468 -81.39 21.38 -16.94
N ILE A 469 -82.43 20.62 -17.30
CA ILE A 469 -83.83 20.92 -16.96
C ILE A 469 -84.06 20.69 -15.46
N ASN A 470 -83.45 19.65 -14.89
CA ASN A 470 -83.54 19.31 -13.46
C ASN A 470 -82.73 20.25 -12.56
N ASN A 471 -81.78 21.02 -13.11
CA ASN A 471 -81.07 22.05 -12.35
C ASN A 471 -82.00 23.26 -12.08
N PRO A 472 -82.37 23.57 -10.81
CA PRO A 472 -83.32 24.63 -10.47
C PRO A 472 -82.79 26.06 -10.69
N THR A 473 -81.54 26.18 -11.14
CA THR A 473 -80.85 27.44 -11.45
C THR A 473 -80.42 27.53 -12.92
N ASN A 474 -81.20 26.93 -13.81
CA ASN A 474 -81.00 27.00 -15.26
C ASN A 474 -81.64 28.27 -15.88
N PRO A 475 -81.16 28.72 -17.06
CA PRO A 475 -81.76 29.85 -17.80
C PRO A 475 -82.95 29.44 -18.68
N LEU A 476 -83.15 28.14 -18.92
CA LEU A 476 -84.20 27.60 -19.79
C LEU A 476 -85.60 27.68 -19.16
N VAL A 477 -85.72 27.47 -17.83
CA VAL A 477 -87.01 27.54 -17.10
C VAL A 477 -86.82 28.27 -15.77
N ILE A 478 -87.07 29.59 -15.76
CA ILE A 478 -86.87 30.43 -14.58
C ILE A 478 -88.10 30.37 -13.66
N VAL A 479 -87.97 29.67 -12.53
CA VAL A 479 -89.01 29.59 -11.48
C VAL A 479 -88.59 30.43 -10.26
N ASN A 480 -89.50 31.29 -9.77
CA ASN A 480 -89.34 32.07 -8.53
C ASN A 480 -88.05 32.90 -8.43
N GLN A 481 -87.61 33.51 -9.54
CA GLN A 481 -86.41 34.38 -9.59
C GLN A 481 -85.11 33.71 -9.08
N ARG A 482 -85.08 32.37 -8.96
CA ARG A 482 -83.97 31.63 -8.33
C ARG A 482 -82.63 31.93 -9.00
N LEU A 483 -82.58 31.87 -10.34
CA LEU A 483 -81.38 32.21 -11.12
C LEU A 483 -80.83 33.61 -10.81
N GLN A 484 -81.71 34.61 -10.67
CA GLN A 484 -81.32 36.01 -10.43
C GLN A 484 -80.73 36.20 -9.04
N HIS A 485 -81.26 35.47 -8.04
CA HIS A 485 -80.68 35.43 -6.69
C HIS A 485 -79.31 34.74 -6.68
N THR A 486 -79.15 33.61 -7.37
CA THR A 486 -77.87 32.89 -7.45
C THR A 486 -76.80 33.71 -8.16
N LEU A 487 -77.14 34.41 -9.24
CA LEU A 487 -76.22 35.31 -9.96
C LEU A 487 -75.82 36.52 -9.09
N LYS A 488 -76.78 37.14 -8.37
CA LYS A 488 -76.46 38.23 -7.41
C LYS A 488 -75.57 37.74 -6.28
N ALA A 489 -75.80 36.55 -5.74
CA ALA A 489 -74.98 35.94 -4.70
C ALA A 489 -73.56 35.63 -5.22
N ARG A 490 -73.43 35.03 -6.41
CA ARG A 490 -72.13 34.74 -7.05
C ARG A 490 -71.36 36.02 -7.38
N ASN A 491 -72.02 37.08 -7.83
CA ASN A 491 -71.40 38.38 -8.08
C ASN A 491 -70.94 39.06 -6.78
N ARG A 492 -71.70 38.95 -5.68
CA ARG A 492 -71.26 39.41 -4.36
C ARG A 492 -70.06 38.62 -3.85
N GLN A 493 -70.05 37.30 -4.00
CA GLN A 493 -68.92 36.44 -3.60
C GLN A 493 -67.65 36.73 -4.42
N LYS A 494 -67.76 36.90 -5.74
CA LYS A 494 -66.62 37.30 -6.59
C LYS A 494 -66.10 38.71 -6.22
N GLY A 495 -67.00 39.64 -5.88
CA GLY A 495 -66.61 40.98 -5.40
C GLY A 495 -65.91 40.95 -4.03
N MET A 496 -66.35 40.10 -3.11
CA MET A 496 -65.71 39.92 -1.80
C MET A 496 -64.34 39.24 -1.92
N ALA A 497 -64.19 38.24 -2.78
CA ALA A 497 -62.90 37.58 -3.03
C ALA A 497 -61.86 38.53 -3.65
N ALA A 498 -62.28 39.49 -4.49
CA ALA A 498 -61.40 40.52 -5.05
C ALA A 498 -60.94 41.57 -4.02
N THR A 499 -61.64 41.70 -2.87
CA THR A 499 -61.32 42.69 -1.82
C THR A 499 -60.42 42.10 -0.72
N GLN A 500 -60.18 40.79 -0.71
CA GLN A 500 -59.38 40.06 0.30
C GLN A 500 -57.99 39.60 -0.21
N GLN A 501 -57.40 40.25 -1.21
CA GLN A 501 -55.97 40.08 -1.50
C GLN A 501 -55.15 41.01 -0.60
N PRO A 502 -54.31 40.48 0.32
CA PRO A 502 -53.36 41.32 1.05
C PRO A 502 -52.22 41.73 0.12
N ALA A 503 -51.77 42.98 0.29
CA ALA A 503 -50.54 43.50 -0.28
C ALA A 503 -49.34 42.65 0.20
N GLY A 504 -48.54 42.14 -0.74
CA GLY A 504 -47.36 41.34 -0.42
C GLY A 504 -46.44 41.14 -1.61
N GLN A 505 -45.30 41.84 -1.56
CA GLN A 505 -44.04 41.60 -2.27
C GLN A 505 -44.01 41.72 -3.81
N LEU A 506 -43.60 42.92 -4.26
CA LEU A 506 -42.71 43.09 -5.40
C LEU A 506 -41.46 42.25 -5.18
N VAL A 507 -41.32 41.17 -5.94
CA VAL A 507 -40.02 40.57 -6.26
C VAL A 507 -39.78 40.88 -7.74
N GLU A 508 -38.81 41.75 -8.01
CA GLU A 508 -38.28 41.98 -9.34
C GLU A 508 -37.73 40.66 -9.89
N VAL A 509 -38.44 40.07 -10.84
CA VAL A 509 -37.86 39.06 -11.73
C VAL A 509 -37.30 39.82 -12.92
N ASN A 510 -36.00 40.05 -12.86
CA ASN A 510 -35.17 40.57 -13.93
C ASN A 510 -35.13 39.52 -15.06
N ALA A 511 -36.04 39.64 -16.03
CA ALA A 511 -36.00 38.86 -17.26
C ALA A 511 -35.01 39.50 -18.23
N GLY A 512 -33.75 39.05 -18.16
CA GLY A 512 -32.75 39.29 -19.19
C GLY A 512 -33.21 38.70 -20.52
N GLN A 513 -33.54 39.57 -21.46
CA GLN A 513 -33.70 39.23 -22.87
C GLN A 513 -32.34 38.85 -23.44
N GLY A 514 -32.13 37.55 -23.68
CA GLY A 514 -31.23 37.07 -24.70
C GLY A 514 -31.90 37.22 -26.05
N GLN A 515 -31.42 38.18 -26.85
CA GLN A 515 -31.61 38.18 -28.29
C GLN A 515 -30.84 37.01 -28.91
N MET A 516 -31.28 36.58 -30.10
CA MET A 516 -30.66 35.57 -30.96
C MET A 516 -29.14 35.73 -31.10
#